data_AF-A0AAD7DQW1-F1
#
_entry.id   AF-A0AAD7DQW1-F1
#
_cell.length_a   1.000
_cell.length_b   1.000
_cell.length_c   1.000
_cell.angle_alpha   90.00
_cell.angle_beta   90.00
_cell.angle_gamma   90.00
#
_symmetry.space_group_name_H-M   'P 1'
#
loop_
_entity.id
_entity.type
_entity.pdbx_description
1 polymer ?
#
loop_
_entity_poly.entity_id
_entity_poly.type
_entity_poly.pdbx_seq_one_letter_code
_entity_poly.pdbx_strand_id
1 'polypeptide(L)'
;DQINYSCAYDAMFGPLYDVWQAHGPKWTDQFDILSNYAAVLARGFQAFKSKTGKLEDARDDVRAVLNNANPENFPYGAEWTAIDDLALEIFGGTDRGTVTTKCTGCDHLALQENGFNGAQTIVSNKRLKTKYKNTYCVSHWLNGQRIRKTNQSCPNCGNGMVTITTLDDVPPCFYLSVSDNNILFDSAVSLTVGETRYRYALRGVIYSGANHFTSRIIKPNGAVWYHDGIETGRNSVEEGSV
;
A
#
# COMPACT_ATOMS: atom_id res chain seq x y z
N ASP A 1 3.00 -2.86 -20.51
CA ASP A 1 3.37 -2.89 -21.95
C ASP A 1 2.30 -2.20 -22.80
N GLN A 2 2.65 -1.77 -24.02
CA GLN A 2 1.74 -1.03 -24.93
C GLN A 2 0.61 -1.89 -25.51
N ILE A 3 0.60 -3.20 -25.25
CA ILE A 3 -0.26 -4.18 -25.91
C ILE A 3 -1.39 -4.63 -24.98
N ASN A 4 -1.08 -4.89 -23.71
CA ASN A 4 -1.97 -5.47 -22.70
C ASN A 4 -2.21 -4.52 -21.51
N TYR A 5 -1.72 -3.28 -21.61
CA TYR A 5 -1.89 -2.20 -20.62
C TYR A 5 -1.51 -2.62 -19.19
N SER A 6 -0.49 -3.48 -19.07
CA SER A 6 0.00 -4.06 -17.81
C SER A 6 0.73 -3.08 -16.89
N CYS A 7 0.80 -1.80 -17.22
CA CYS A 7 1.68 -0.84 -16.55
C CYS A 7 1.43 -0.71 -15.04
N ALA A 8 0.17 -0.80 -14.58
CA ALA A 8 -0.16 -0.81 -13.16
C ALA A 8 0.49 -2.00 -12.42
N TYR A 9 0.45 -3.18 -13.04
CA TYR A 9 1.07 -4.39 -12.51
C TYR A 9 2.60 -4.30 -12.53
N ASP A 10 3.18 -3.87 -13.65
CA ASP A 10 4.63 -3.75 -13.79
C ASP A 10 5.19 -2.75 -12.75
N ALA A 11 4.52 -1.60 -12.58
CA ALA A 11 4.91 -0.56 -11.63
C ALA A 11 4.77 -1.01 -10.15
N MET A 12 3.81 -1.86 -9.84
CA MET A 12 3.62 -2.37 -8.47
C MET A 12 4.54 -3.56 -8.16
N PHE A 13 4.68 -4.49 -9.11
CA PHE A 13 5.36 -5.76 -8.88
C PHE A 13 6.88 -5.63 -8.94
N GLY A 14 7.43 -4.64 -9.66
CA GLY A 14 8.86 -4.35 -9.65
C GLY A 14 9.42 -4.11 -8.24
N PRO A 15 8.90 -3.13 -7.48
CA PRO A 15 9.29 -2.92 -6.08
C PRO A 15 9.06 -4.15 -5.18
N LEU A 16 7.97 -4.89 -5.37
CA LEU A 16 7.69 -6.11 -4.60
C LEU A 16 8.70 -7.23 -4.89
N TYR A 17 9.10 -7.40 -6.15
CA TYR A 17 10.15 -8.33 -6.53
C TYR A 17 11.48 -7.98 -5.87
N ASP A 18 11.83 -6.69 -5.83
CA ASP A 18 13.05 -6.23 -5.16
C ASP A 18 13.04 -6.51 -3.65
N VAL A 19 11.88 -6.35 -3.01
CA VAL A 19 11.70 -6.73 -1.60
C VAL A 19 11.85 -8.23 -1.43
N TRP A 20 11.18 -9.02 -2.27
CA TRP A 20 11.20 -10.48 -2.20
C TRP A 20 12.60 -11.06 -2.41
N GLN A 21 13.33 -10.61 -3.42
CA GLN A 21 14.64 -11.17 -3.78
C GLN A 21 15.69 -11.01 -2.68
N ALA A 22 15.55 -10.00 -1.80
CA ALA A 22 16.45 -9.79 -0.67
C ALA A 22 16.47 -10.97 0.30
N HIS A 23 15.33 -11.62 0.52
CA HIS A 23 15.25 -12.85 1.31
C HIS A 23 14.03 -13.71 0.90
N GLY A 24 14.14 -14.36 -0.27
CA GLY A 24 13.05 -15.08 -0.94
C GLY A 24 12.17 -15.94 -0.02
N PRO A 25 12.70 -16.94 0.71
CA PRO A 25 11.89 -17.82 1.55
C PRO A 25 11.02 -17.06 2.57
N LYS A 26 11.65 -16.20 3.39
CA LYS A 26 10.94 -15.34 4.35
C LYS A 26 9.85 -14.51 3.66
N TRP A 27 10.15 -13.88 2.53
CA TRP A 27 9.19 -13.01 1.85
C TRP A 27 8.08 -13.76 1.12
N THR A 28 8.30 -15.02 0.74
CA THR A 28 7.21 -15.90 0.29
C THR A 28 6.19 -16.09 1.40
N ASP A 29 6.63 -16.39 2.63
CA ASP A 29 5.72 -16.52 3.78
C ASP A 29 5.02 -15.20 4.11
N GLN A 30 5.73 -14.07 4.02
CA GLN A 30 5.14 -12.75 4.23
C GLN A 30 4.09 -12.38 3.17
N PHE A 31 4.30 -12.77 1.92
CA PHE A 31 3.35 -12.49 0.84
C PHE A 31 2.11 -13.37 0.97
N ASP A 32 2.25 -14.61 1.45
CA ASP A 32 1.13 -15.48 1.78
C ASP A 32 0.22 -14.87 2.87
N ILE A 33 0.84 -14.25 3.90
CA ILE A 33 0.13 -13.50 4.95
C ILE A 33 -0.57 -12.25 4.40
N LEU A 34 -0.07 -11.66 3.31
CA LEU A 34 -0.57 -10.40 2.76
C LEU A 34 -1.88 -10.62 1.99
N SER A 35 -1.89 -11.56 1.04
CA SER A 35 -3.08 -11.97 0.29
C SER A 35 -2.79 -13.21 -0.57
N ASN A 36 -3.87 -13.89 -1.00
CA ASN A 36 -3.76 -15.00 -1.96
C ASN A 36 -3.08 -14.58 -3.28
N TYR A 37 -3.31 -13.34 -3.73
CA TYR A 37 -2.70 -12.82 -4.96
C TYR A 37 -1.21 -12.53 -4.78
N ALA A 38 -0.81 -11.99 -3.62
CA ALA A 38 0.60 -11.84 -3.28
C ALA A 38 1.29 -13.22 -3.17
N ALA A 39 0.61 -14.25 -2.67
CA ALA A 39 1.12 -15.62 -2.66
C ALA A 39 1.36 -16.18 -4.07
N VAL A 40 0.44 -15.93 -5.02
CA VAL A 40 0.62 -16.27 -6.45
C VAL A 40 1.85 -15.55 -7.01
N LEU A 41 1.99 -14.25 -6.73
CA LEU A 41 3.13 -13.45 -7.18
C LEU A 41 4.47 -14.02 -6.67
N ALA A 42 4.54 -14.36 -5.38
CA ALA A 42 5.75 -14.93 -4.77
C ALA A 42 6.15 -16.28 -5.40
N ARG A 43 5.17 -17.13 -5.74
CA ARG A 43 5.43 -18.39 -6.47
C ARG A 43 6.02 -18.13 -7.85
N GLY A 44 5.50 -17.14 -8.57
CA GLY A 44 6.06 -16.72 -9.86
C GLY A 44 7.49 -16.18 -9.73
N PHE A 45 7.77 -15.37 -8.70
CA PHE A 45 9.13 -14.90 -8.41
C PHE A 45 10.09 -16.05 -8.11
N GLN A 46 9.63 -17.05 -7.37
CA GLN A 46 10.40 -18.26 -7.10
C GLN A 46 10.68 -19.05 -8.38
N ALA A 47 9.70 -19.20 -9.27
CA ALA A 47 9.88 -19.87 -10.56
C ALA A 47 10.90 -19.13 -11.45
N PHE A 48 10.82 -17.81 -11.51
CA PHE A 48 11.80 -16.98 -12.21
C PHE A 48 13.22 -17.16 -11.65
N LYS A 49 13.37 -17.11 -10.32
CA LYS A 49 14.67 -17.32 -9.65
C LYS A 49 15.25 -18.72 -9.91
N SER A 50 14.38 -19.74 -9.96
CA SER A 50 14.73 -21.12 -10.30
C SER A 50 14.92 -21.35 -11.81
N LYS A 51 14.75 -20.31 -12.65
CA LYS A 51 14.82 -20.38 -14.12
C LYS A 51 13.82 -21.35 -14.75
N THR A 52 12.69 -21.60 -14.08
CA THR A 52 11.60 -22.44 -14.57
C THR A 52 10.46 -21.63 -15.18
N GLY A 53 10.56 -20.29 -15.18
CA GLY A 53 9.61 -19.36 -15.79
C GLY A 53 10.24 -17.99 -16.01
N LYS A 54 9.49 -17.07 -16.61
CA LYS A 54 9.85 -15.65 -16.80
C LYS A 54 9.24 -14.80 -15.69
N LEU A 55 9.77 -13.59 -15.50
CA LEU A 55 9.22 -12.68 -14.50
C LEU A 55 7.80 -12.22 -14.88
N GLU A 56 7.52 -12.09 -16.18
CA GLU A 56 6.18 -11.76 -16.69
C GLU A 56 5.16 -12.84 -16.43
N ASP A 57 5.56 -14.11 -16.35
CA ASP A 57 4.63 -15.20 -16.02
C ASP A 57 4.07 -14.98 -14.61
N ALA A 58 4.88 -14.49 -13.66
CA ALA A 58 4.43 -14.15 -12.30
C ALA A 58 3.36 -13.06 -12.31
N ARG A 59 3.52 -12.05 -13.18
CA ARG A 59 2.55 -10.97 -13.36
C ARG A 59 1.27 -11.50 -14.02
N ASP A 60 1.41 -12.24 -15.10
CA ASP A 60 0.30 -12.70 -15.92
C ASP A 60 -0.56 -13.75 -15.18
N ASP A 61 0.05 -14.56 -14.31
CA ASP A 61 -0.66 -15.45 -13.40
C ASP A 61 -1.55 -14.66 -12.42
N VAL A 62 -1.03 -13.61 -11.79
CA VAL A 62 -1.82 -12.76 -10.89
C VAL A 62 -2.94 -12.06 -11.66
N ARG A 63 -2.66 -11.56 -12.87
CA ARG A 63 -3.68 -10.95 -13.75
C ARG A 63 -4.80 -11.94 -14.07
N ALA A 64 -4.46 -13.18 -14.39
CA ALA A 64 -5.45 -14.21 -14.70
C ALA A 64 -6.35 -14.52 -13.50
N VAL A 65 -5.76 -14.65 -12.31
CA VAL A 65 -6.55 -14.92 -11.10
C VAL A 65 -7.46 -13.74 -10.76
N LEU A 66 -6.97 -12.49 -10.88
CA LEU A 66 -7.76 -11.28 -10.65
C LEU A 66 -8.88 -11.12 -11.67
N ASN A 67 -8.59 -11.29 -12.97
CA ASN A 67 -9.59 -11.20 -14.03
C ASN A 67 -10.70 -12.27 -13.86
N ASN A 68 -10.32 -13.50 -13.50
CA ASN A 68 -11.30 -14.55 -13.23
C ASN A 68 -12.19 -14.24 -12.02
N ALA A 69 -11.65 -13.56 -11.00
CA ALA A 69 -12.40 -13.20 -9.81
C ALA A 69 -13.30 -11.97 -10.02
N ASN A 70 -12.80 -10.95 -10.72
CA ASN A 70 -13.50 -9.71 -11.00
C ASN A 70 -13.04 -9.11 -12.35
N PRO A 71 -13.65 -9.55 -13.47
CA PRO A 71 -13.21 -9.14 -14.80
C PRO A 71 -13.52 -7.68 -15.12
N GLU A 72 -14.47 -7.05 -14.40
CA GLU A 72 -14.83 -5.64 -14.58
C GLU A 72 -13.73 -4.71 -14.07
N ASN A 73 -13.16 -5.00 -12.88
CA ASN A 73 -12.08 -4.20 -12.32
C ASN A 73 -10.69 -4.58 -12.86
N PHE A 74 -10.54 -5.81 -13.34
CA PHE A 74 -9.27 -6.34 -13.84
C PHE A 74 -9.39 -6.90 -15.26
N PRO A 75 -9.74 -6.08 -16.27
CA PRO A 75 -9.95 -6.55 -17.63
C PRO A 75 -8.66 -6.98 -18.33
N TYR A 76 -8.81 -7.80 -19.36
CA TYR A 76 -7.75 -8.10 -20.32
C TYR A 76 -7.78 -7.14 -21.51
N GLY A 77 -6.63 -7.03 -22.19
CA GLY A 77 -6.50 -6.25 -23.41
C GLY A 77 -6.11 -4.79 -23.17
N ALA A 78 -6.54 -3.91 -24.06
CA ALA A 78 -6.22 -2.49 -24.04
C ALA A 78 -7.18 -1.69 -23.12
N GLU A 79 -7.43 -2.23 -21.93
CA GLU A 79 -8.24 -1.59 -20.89
C GLU A 79 -7.40 -1.30 -19.65
N TRP A 80 -7.70 -0.19 -19.00
CA TRP A 80 -6.91 0.30 -17.87
C TRP A 80 -7.33 -0.38 -16.57
N THR A 81 -6.35 -0.79 -15.78
CA THR A 81 -6.57 -1.22 -14.39
C THR A 81 -6.26 -0.06 -13.45
N ALA A 82 -7.18 0.26 -12.55
CA ALA A 82 -6.92 1.21 -11.48
C ALA A 82 -5.91 0.61 -10.50
N ILE A 83 -4.80 1.32 -10.27
CA ILE A 83 -3.74 0.81 -9.41
C ILE A 83 -4.14 0.70 -7.94
N ASP A 84 -5.08 1.54 -7.50
CA ASP A 84 -5.62 1.50 -6.14
C ASP A 84 -6.46 0.23 -5.92
N ASP A 85 -7.22 -0.22 -6.92
CA ASP A 85 -7.96 -1.48 -6.86
C ASP A 85 -7.01 -2.68 -6.82
N LEU A 86 -5.96 -2.66 -7.66
CA LEU A 86 -4.90 -3.66 -7.58
C LEU A 86 -4.23 -3.67 -6.20
N ALA A 87 -3.96 -2.51 -5.62
CA ALA A 87 -3.35 -2.41 -4.30
C ALA A 87 -4.27 -2.95 -3.21
N LEU A 88 -5.58 -2.74 -3.32
CA LEU A 88 -6.55 -3.29 -2.37
C LEU A 88 -6.55 -4.82 -2.39
N GLU A 89 -6.49 -5.44 -3.56
CA GLU A 89 -6.41 -6.91 -3.67
C GLU A 89 -5.07 -7.46 -3.17
N ILE A 90 -3.95 -6.78 -3.45
CA ILE A 90 -2.62 -7.24 -3.03
C ILE A 90 -2.39 -7.03 -1.53
N PHE A 91 -2.70 -5.85 -0.98
CA PHE A 91 -2.33 -5.45 0.38
C PHE A 91 -3.51 -5.36 1.36
N GLY A 92 -4.75 -5.27 0.86
CA GLY A 92 -5.95 -4.97 1.65
C GLY A 92 -6.78 -6.17 2.09
N GLY A 93 -6.39 -7.40 1.70
CA GLY A 93 -7.19 -8.61 1.92
C GLY A 93 -7.40 -9.01 3.39
N THR A 94 -6.61 -8.45 4.31
CA THR A 94 -6.69 -8.76 5.74
C THR A 94 -6.83 -7.48 6.54
N ASP A 95 -7.88 -7.39 7.37
CA ASP A 95 -7.98 -6.36 8.39
C ASP A 95 -7.03 -6.65 9.55
N ARG A 96 -6.39 -5.59 10.03
CA ARG A 96 -5.26 -5.57 10.98
C ARG A 96 -5.55 -4.63 12.15
N GLY A 97 -6.78 -4.14 12.28
CA GLY A 97 -7.10 -3.18 13.33
C GLY A 97 -8.54 -2.72 13.37
N THR A 98 -8.97 -2.41 14.59
CA THR A 98 -10.33 -1.95 14.88
C THR A 98 -10.42 -0.43 14.88
N VAL A 99 -11.51 0.10 14.31
CA VAL A 99 -11.93 1.49 14.43
C VAL A 99 -13.09 1.57 15.43
N THR A 100 -12.91 2.38 16.48
CA THR A 100 -13.88 2.54 17.57
C THR A 100 -14.25 4.00 17.72
N THR A 101 -15.55 4.33 17.64
CA THR A 101 -16.06 5.68 17.93
C THR A 101 -16.79 5.69 19.27
N LYS A 102 -16.29 6.47 20.22
CA LYS A 102 -16.81 6.55 21.60
C LYS A 102 -16.90 7.97 22.14
N CYS A 103 -17.73 8.16 23.15
CA CYS A 103 -17.88 9.42 23.87
C CYS A 103 -16.63 9.74 24.70
N THR A 104 -16.31 11.03 24.84
CA THR A 104 -15.20 11.49 25.70
C THR A 104 -15.58 11.69 27.17
N GLY A 105 -16.86 11.59 27.53
CA GLY A 105 -17.35 11.90 28.88
C GLY A 105 -18.25 10.85 29.52
N CYS A 106 -18.59 9.76 28.82
CA CYS A 106 -19.27 8.59 29.38
C CYS A 106 -18.93 7.33 28.56
N ASP A 107 -19.44 6.17 28.96
CA ASP A 107 -19.15 4.87 28.34
C ASP A 107 -19.93 4.59 27.05
N HIS A 108 -20.56 5.61 26.45
CA HIS A 108 -21.30 5.43 25.20
C HIS A 108 -20.36 5.09 24.03
N LEU A 109 -20.64 3.95 23.39
CA LEU A 109 -19.99 3.46 22.19
C LEU A 109 -20.95 3.59 21.00
N ALA A 110 -20.54 4.32 19.96
CA ALA A 110 -21.35 4.55 18.77
C ALA A 110 -21.01 3.60 17.61
N LEU A 111 -19.74 3.20 17.48
CA LEU A 111 -19.27 2.33 16.40
C LEU A 111 -18.08 1.51 16.87
N GLN A 112 -18.03 0.25 16.47
CA GLN A 112 -16.85 -0.60 16.55
C GLN A 112 -16.84 -1.56 15.36
N GLU A 113 -15.86 -1.43 14.49
CA GLU A 113 -15.73 -2.22 13.27
C GLU A 113 -14.27 -2.40 12.89
N ASN A 114 -14.00 -3.37 12.02
CA ASN A 114 -12.72 -3.53 11.33
C ASN A 114 -12.46 -2.28 10.47
N GLY A 115 -11.25 -1.73 10.50
CA GLY A 115 -10.97 -0.51 9.75
C GLY A 115 -9.51 -0.13 9.58
N PHE A 116 -8.61 -1.11 9.53
CA PHE A 116 -7.23 -0.88 9.12
C PHE A 116 -6.68 -2.06 8.33
N ASN A 117 -6.27 -1.85 7.08
CA ASN A 117 -5.66 -2.87 6.24
C ASN A 117 -4.36 -2.35 5.61
N GLY A 118 -3.68 -3.19 4.82
CA GLY A 118 -2.42 -2.82 4.17
C GLY A 118 -2.54 -1.88 2.97
N ALA A 119 -3.74 -1.45 2.55
CA ALA A 119 -3.93 -0.49 1.46
C ALA A 119 -4.67 0.76 1.96
N GLN A 120 -3.95 1.87 2.15
CA GLN A 120 -4.52 3.08 2.73
C GLN A 120 -4.48 4.25 1.75
N THR A 121 -5.46 5.15 1.83
CA THR A 121 -5.49 6.37 1.03
C THR A 121 -5.22 7.60 1.88
N ILE A 122 -4.15 8.32 1.56
CA ILE A 122 -3.81 9.60 2.16
C ILE A 122 -4.57 10.71 1.45
N VAL A 123 -5.59 11.21 2.15
CA VAL A 123 -6.33 12.42 1.78
C VAL A 123 -5.82 13.64 2.53
N SER A 124 -6.05 14.82 1.94
CA SER A 124 -5.64 16.10 2.50
C SER A 124 -6.23 16.35 3.89
N ASN A 125 -5.36 16.63 4.87
CA ASN A 125 -5.76 16.85 6.26
C ASN A 125 -5.56 18.30 6.70
N LYS A 126 -6.65 19.08 6.79
CA LYS A 126 -6.62 20.49 7.21
C LYS A 126 -5.98 20.72 8.58
N ARG A 127 -6.18 19.79 9.54
CA ARG A 127 -5.59 19.87 10.88
C ARG A 127 -4.07 19.75 10.82
N LEU A 128 -3.56 18.81 10.01
CA LEU A 128 -2.12 18.65 9.82
C LEU A 128 -1.52 19.83 9.04
N LYS A 129 -2.20 20.31 7.99
CA LYS A 129 -1.78 21.53 7.27
C LYS A 129 -1.64 22.74 8.20
N THR A 130 -2.62 22.95 9.07
CA THR A 130 -2.56 24.05 10.06
C THR A 130 -1.41 23.85 11.04
N LYS A 131 -1.26 22.63 11.58
CA LYS A 131 -0.21 22.31 12.57
C LYS A 131 1.20 22.44 12.01
N TYR A 132 1.41 22.04 10.75
CA TYR A 132 2.73 21.94 10.13
C TYR A 132 2.98 22.99 9.03
N LYS A 133 2.23 24.10 9.02
CA LYS A 133 2.40 25.22 8.06
C LYS A 133 2.37 24.75 6.59
N ASN A 134 1.29 24.07 6.23
CA ASN A 134 0.93 23.50 4.92
C ASN A 134 1.65 22.21 4.51
N THR A 135 2.87 21.93 4.98
CA THR A 135 3.62 20.73 4.56
C THR A 135 3.76 19.74 5.70
N TYR A 136 3.44 18.47 5.49
CA TYR A 136 3.58 17.41 6.50
C TYR A 136 4.06 16.10 5.89
N CYS A 137 4.64 15.19 6.68
CA CYS A 137 5.13 13.92 6.16
C CYS A 137 4.08 12.80 6.28
N VAL A 138 4.28 11.69 5.57
CA VAL A 138 3.47 10.45 5.71
C VAL A 138 3.36 10.01 7.16
N SER A 139 4.44 10.05 7.92
CA SER A 139 4.49 9.73 9.34
C SER A 139 3.57 10.62 10.19
N HIS A 140 3.47 11.91 9.87
CA HIS A 140 2.50 12.81 10.52
C HIS A 140 1.07 12.42 10.20
N TRP A 141 0.79 12.02 8.97
CA TRP A 141 -0.54 11.57 8.56
C TRP A 141 -0.94 10.28 9.29
N LEU A 142 -0.10 9.24 9.24
CA LEU A 142 -0.34 7.96 9.91
C LEU A 142 -0.60 8.14 11.42
N ASN A 143 0.24 8.93 12.09
CA ASN A 143 0.05 9.23 13.51
C ASN A 143 -1.22 10.05 13.76
N GLY A 144 -1.56 10.95 12.85
CA GLY A 144 -2.75 11.80 12.93
C GLY A 144 -4.07 11.04 12.76
N GLN A 145 -4.07 9.88 12.10
CA GLN A 145 -5.29 9.09 11.88
C GLN A 145 -5.69 8.23 13.09
N ARG A 146 -4.75 7.95 14.02
CA ARG A 146 -5.02 7.10 15.19
C ARG A 146 -6.12 7.64 16.10
N ILE A 147 -6.19 8.95 16.28
CA ILE A 147 -7.24 9.61 17.07
C ILE A 147 -7.78 10.81 16.31
N ARG A 148 -9.05 10.71 15.94
CA ARG A 148 -9.80 11.72 15.20
C ARG A 148 -10.95 12.22 16.05
N LYS A 149 -11.05 13.54 16.20
CA LYS A 149 -12.25 14.16 16.75
C LYS A 149 -13.33 14.10 15.69
N THR A 150 -14.54 13.74 16.07
CA THR A 150 -15.69 13.82 15.18
C THR A 150 -16.42 15.15 15.42
N ASN A 151 -17.34 15.49 14.52
CA ASN A 151 -18.26 16.62 14.72
C ASN A 151 -19.56 16.18 15.42
N GLN A 152 -19.61 14.94 15.94
CA GLN A 152 -20.79 14.39 16.58
C GLN A 152 -20.73 14.62 18.09
N SER A 153 -21.88 14.93 18.66
CA SER A 153 -22.11 14.91 20.10
C SER A 153 -22.69 13.56 20.51
N CYS A 154 -22.32 13.12 21.70
CA CYS A 154 -22.83 11.91 22.33
C CYS A 154 -24.33 12.05 22.60
N PRO A 155 -25.17 11.10 22.16
CA PRO A 155 -26.60 11.15 22.42
C PRO A 155 -26.95 11.03 23.91
N ASN A 156 -26.09 10.37 24.71
CA ASN A 156 -26.37 10.12 26.13
C ASN A 156 -26.02 11.30 27.06
N CYS A 157 -24.96 12.07 26.78
CA CYS A 157 -24.47 13.11 27.71
C CYS A 157 -24.06 14.42 27.03
N GLY A 158 -24.23 14.55 25.72
CA GLY A 158 -23.93 15.78 24.95
C GLY A 158 -22.44 16.06 24.71
N ASN A 159 -21.52 15.35 25.38
CA ASN A 159 -20.08 15.51 25.17
C ASN A 159 -19.63 15.12 23.75
N GLY A 160 -18.44 15.56 23.34
CA GLY A 160 -17.90 15.21 22.03
C GLY A 160 -17.61 13.71 21.88
N MET A 161 -17.54 13.26 20.63
CA MET A 161 -17.16 11.90 20.26
C MET A 161 -15.77 11.87 19.61
N VAL A 162 -15.04 10.78 19.80
CA VAL A 162 -13.74 10.52 19.17
C VAL A 162 -13.73 9.16 18.49
N THR A 163 -13.09 9.09 17.33
CA THR A 163 -12.78 7.86 16.62
C THR A 163 -11.32 7.50 16.89
N ILE A 164 -11.08 6.27 17.34
CA ILE A 164 -9.78 5.71 17.67
C ILE A 164 -9.54 4.51 16.75
N THR A 165 -8.39 4.48 16.08
CA THR A 165 -7.93 3.32 15.32
C THR A 165 -6.84 2.61 16.14
N THR A 166 -7.09 1.35 16.46
CA THR A 166 -6.16 0.47 17.19
C THR A 166 -5.74 -0.66 16.25
N LEU A 167 -4.43 -0.95 16.22
CA LEU A 167 -3.89 -2.05 15.43
C LEU A 167 -3.79 -3.30 16.29
N ASP A 168 -4.21 -4.43 15.74
CA ASP A 168 -4.11 -5.76 16.37
C ASP A 168 -2.79 -6.44 15.98
N ASP A 169 -2.34 -6.20 14.75
CA ASP A 169 -1.03 -6.56 14.23
C ASP A 169 -0.59 -5.56 13.15
N VAL A 170 0.48 -5.86 12.40
CA VAL A 170 0.94 -4.99 11.31
C VAL A 170 1.11 -5.78 10.02
N PRO A 171 0.76 -5.22 8.84
CA PRO A 171 0.94 -5.90 7.58
C PRO A 171 2.43 -6.02 7.22
N PRO A 172 2.91 -7.11 6.62
CA PRO A 172 4.34 -7.27 6.29
C PRO A 172 4.91 -6.15 5.39
N CYS A 173 4.07 -5.66 4.48
CA CYS A 173 4.26 -4.46 3.69
C CYS A 173 2.90 -3.79 3.49
N PHE A 174 2.87 -2.48 3.21
CA PHE A 174 1.62 -1.77 2.95
C PHE A 174 1.81 -0.71 1.87
N TYR A 175 0.71 -0.41 1.20
CA TYR A 175 0.57 0.56 0.14
C TYR A 175 -0.13 1.81 0.65
N LEU A 176 0.36 2.98 0.22
CA LEU A 176 -0.25 4.27 0.49
C LEU A 176 -0.54 4.98 -0.82
N SER A 177 -1.82 5.08 -1.18
CA SER A 177 -2.26 6.00 -2.23
C SER A 177 -2.17 7.43 -1.70
N VAL A 178 -1.65 8.36 -2.50
CA VAL A 178 -1.45 9.75 -2.06
C VAL A 178 -2.21 10.70 -2.98
N SER A 179 -3.22 11.37 -2.42
CA SER A 179 -4.01 12.38 -3.12
C SER A 179 -3.75 13.81 -2.62
N ASP A 180 -2.78 14.02 -1.70
CA ASP A 180 -2.40 15.35 -1.21
C ASP A 180 -1.04 15.80 -1.73
N ASN A 181 -1.04 16.85 -2.54
CA ASN A 181 0.18 17.44 -3.11
C ASN A 181 1.09 18.14 -2.08
N ASN A 182 0.68 18.24 -0.82
CA ASN A 182 1.47 18.90 0.24
C ASN A 182 2.16 17.90 1.18
N ILE A 183 2.10 16.61 0.88
CA ILE A 183 2.74 15.60 1.72
C ILE A 183 4.17 15.32 1.26
N LEU A 184 5.06 15.17 2.23
CA LEU A 184 6.44 14.69 2.03
C LEU A 184 6.51 13.19 2.35
N PHE A 185 7.36 12.48 1.62
CA PHE A 185 7.59 11.06 1.84
C PHE A 185 8.72 10.86 2.85
N ASP A 186 8.46 10.12 3.92
CA ASP A 186 9.51 9.66 4.82
C ASP A 186 10.27 8.48 4.18
N SER A 187 11.59 8.43 4.36
CA SER A 187 12.37 7.23 3.99
C SER A 187 12.03 6.02 4.84
N ALA A 188 11.47 6.25 6.04
CA ALA A 188 10.93 5.22 6.91
C ALA A 188 9.79 5.76 7.77
N VAL A 189 8.80 4.90 8.02
CA VAL A 189 7.68 5.19 8.93
C VAL A 189 7.59 4.13 10.03
N SER A 190 6.73 4.35 11.03
CA SER A 190 6.53 3.38 12.09
C SER A 190 5.06 3.21 12.44
N LEU A 191 4.69 1.95 12.69
CA LEU A 191 3.41 1.57 13.29
C LEU A 191 3.66 1.04 14.71
N THR A 192 2.64 1.05 15.55
CA THR A 192 2.74 0.60 16.95
C THR A 192 1.57 -0.29 17.26
N VAL A 193 1.84 -1.45 17.83
CA VAL A 193 0.86 -2.41 18.37
C VAL A 193 1.22 -2.63 19.82
N GLY A 194 0.31 -2.27 20.74
CA GLY A 194 0.61 -2.18 22.16
C GLY A 194 1.83 -1.27 22.42
N GLU A 195 2.87 -1.83 23.04
CA GLU A 195 4.14 -1.13 23.32
C GLU A 195 5.20 -1.36 22.23
N THR A 196 4.95 -2.24 21.27
CA THR A 196 5.94 -2.62 20.25
C THR A 196 5.89 -1.69 19.06
N ARG A 197 7.05 -1.18 18.64
CA ARG A 197 7.20 -0.30 17.48
C ARG A 197 7.79 -1.06 16.28
N TYR A 198 7.05 -1.08 15.19
CA TYR A 198 7.45 -1.69 13.91
C TYR A 198 7.88 -0.61 12.94
N ARG A 199 9.04 -0.77 12.29
CA ARG A 199 9.61 0.19 11.34
C ARG A 199 9.51 -0.34 9.92
N TYR A 200 9.04 0.52 9.02
CA TYR A 200 8.94 0.26 7.59
C TYR A 200 9.88 1.19 6.85
N ALA A 201 10.59 0.66 5.87
CA ALA A 201 11.38 1.45 4.93
C ALA A 201 10.58 1.64 3.64
N LEU A 202 10.72 2.80 3.00
CA LEU A 202 10.16 3.04 1.67
C LEU A 202 10.95 2.21 0.64
N ARG A 203 10.24 1.41 -0.16
CA ARG A 203 10.83 0.48 -1.14
C ARG A 203 10.43 0.74 -2.58
N GLY A 204 9.34 1.47 -2.78
CA GLY A 204 8.82 1.80 -4.09
C GLY A 204 8.06 3.11 -4.04
N VAL A 205 8.14 3.89 -5.11
CA VAL A 205 7.25 5.01 -5.38
C VAL A 205 6.67 4.82 -6.76
N ILE A 206 5.34 4.82 -6.86
CA ILE A 206 4.64 4.66 -8.13
C ILE A 206 4.10 6.02 -8.55
N TYR A 207 4.42 6.40 -9.77
CA TYR A 207 4.00 7.65 -10.38
C TYR A 207 2.93 7.34 -11.42
N SER A 208 1.86 8.15 -11.42
CA SER A 208 0.80 8.09 -12.42
C SER A 208 0.78 9.37 -13.24
N GLY A 209 0.55 9.24 -14.55
CA GLY A 209 0.41 10.39 -15.45
C GLY A 209 0.11 9.94 -16.86
N ALA A 210 -0.76 10.67 -17.57
CA ALA A 210 -1.14 10.39 -18.95
C ALA A 210 -1.56 8.91 -19.20
N ASN A 211 -2.34 8.34 -18.27
CA ASN A 211 -2.79 6.93 -18.29
C ASN A 211 -1.65 5.90 -18.28
N HIS A 212 -0.49 6.26 -17.74
CA HIS A 212 0.65 5.36 -17.61
C HIS A 212 1.18 5.37 -16.18
N PHE A 213 1.72 4.22 -15.76
CA PHE A 213 2.34 4.05 -14.46
C PHE A 213 3.81 3.70 -14.62
N THR A 214 4.65 4.39 -13.85
CA THR A 214 6.08 4.08 -13.73
C THR A 214 6.43 3.94 -12.25
N SER A 215 7.53 3.26 -11.96
CA SER A 215 7.96 3.08 -10.57
C SER A 215 9.43 3.43 -10.37
N ARG A 216 9.74 3.90 -9.17
CA ARG A 216 11.10 4.01 -8.64
C ARG A 216 11.25 2.95 -7.57
N ILE A 217 12.19 2.04 -7.76
CA ILE A 217 12.56 0.99 -6.81
C ILE A 217 13.70 1.50 -5.95
N ILE A 218 13.52 1.49 -4.63
CA ILE A 218 14.51 2.00 -3.67
C ILE A 218 15.18 0.81 -2.97
N LYS A 219 16.47 0.62 -3.27
CA LYS A 219 17.30 -0.47 -2.74
C LYS A 219 17.67 -0.22 -1.27
N PRO A 220 18.14 -1.24 -0.52
CA PRO A 220 18.46 -1.07 0.91
C PRO A 220 19.61 -0.09 1.17
N ASN A 221 20.50 0.09 0.18
CA ASN A 221 21.59 1.06 0.22
C ASN A 221 21.18 2.46 -0.24
N GLY A 222 19.89 2.71 -0.51
CA GLY A 222 19.38 3.99 -0.99
C GLY A 222 19.44 4.19 -2.50
N ALA A 223 20.03 3.27 -3.28
CA ALA A 223 20.05 3.39 -4.74
C ALA A 223 18.62 3.33 -5.32
N VAL A 224 18.35 4.18 -6.31
CA VAL A 224 17.04 4.34 -6.95
C VAL A 224 17.12 3.86 -8.39
N TRP A 225 16.18 2.98 -8.74
CA TRP A 225 16.07 2.39 -10.06
C TRP A 225 14.70 2.70 -10.68
N TYR A 226 14.69 3.30 -11.85
CA TYR A 226 13.50 3.53 -12.66
C TYR A 226 13.06 2.27 -13.37
N HIS A 227 11.75 2.03 -13.34
CA HIS A 227 11.13 0.98 -14.11
C HIS A 227 9.86 1.48 -14.78
N ASP A 228 9.84 1.26 -16.08
CA ASP A 228 8.73 1.50 -16.99
C ASP A 228 8.55 0.26 -17.88
N GLY A 229 7.40 -0.40 -17.76
CA GLY A 229 7.07 -1.59 -18.55
C GLY A 229 6.90 -1.34 -20.06
N ILE A 230 6.93 -0.09 -20.50
CA ILE A 230 6.96 0.34 -21.91
C ILE A 230 8.39 0.66 -22.33
N GLU A 231 9.03 1.62 -21.67
CA GLU A 231 10.34 2.14 -22.10
C GLU A 231 11.51 1.21 -21.74
N THR A 232 11.52 0.70 -20.51
CA THR A 232 12.62 -0.15 -20.00
C THR A 232 12.37 -1.65 -20.21
N GLY A 233 11.13 -2.01 -20.56
CA GLY A 233 10.71 -3.40 -20.77
C GLY A 233 10.97 -4.24 -19.52
N ARG A 234 11.85 -5.25 -19.64
CA ARG A 234 12.22 -6.16 -18.54
C ARG A 234 13.23 -5.59 -17.55
N ASN A 235 13.88 -4.48 -17.90
CA ASN A 235 14.99 -3.96 -17.14
C ASN A 235 14.53 -2.81 -16.25
N SER A 236 15.41 -2.41 -15.33
CA SER A 236 15.32 -1.14 -14.63
C SER A 236 16.61 -0.38 -14.88
N VAL A 237 16.55 0.96 -14.84
CA VAL A 237 17.70 1.84 -15.07
C VAL A 237 18.02 2.58 -13.78
N GLU A 238 19.27 2.62 -13.38
CA GLU A 238 19.70 3.38 -12.21
C GLU A 238 19.54 4.89 -12.46
N GLU A 239 18.83 5.58 -11.57
CA GLU A 239 18.54 7.03 -11.67
C GLU A 239 19.25 7.86 -10.60
N GLY A 240 19.72 7.26 -9.50
CA GLY A 240 20.39 7.99 -8.41
C GLY A 240 20.27 7.32 -7.05
N SER A 241 20.22 8.13 -5.98
CA SER A 241 20.07 7.66 -4.60
C SER A 241 19.25 8.63 -3.74
N VAL A 242 18.53 8.11 -2.73
CA VAL A 242 17.80 8.90 -1.71
C VAL A 242 18.66 9.35 -0.54
#